data_AF-A0A1S1HLC7-F1
#
_entry.id   AF-A0A1S1HLC7-F1
#
_cell.length_a   1.000
_cell.length_b   1.000
_cell.length_c   1.000
_cell.angle_alpha   90.00
_cell.angle_beta   90.00
_cell.angle_gamma   90.00
#
_symmetry.space_group_name_H-M   'P 1'
#
loop_
_entity.id
_entity.type
_entity.pdbx_description
1 polymer ?
#
loop_
_entity_poly.entity_id
_entity_poly.type
_entity_poly.pdbx_seq_one_letter_code
_entity_poly.pdbx_strand_id
1 'polypeptide(L)'
;MELISIKEVLSNTENNPDGGFYLPPNIDEWNLDTLGIFSEDSYYYPPDSTEYIPKQATEDGWIEALDNGSIEEVVENAKLQLSHYTIHHLFEAFVFYVKNDAFIDFSK
;
A
#
# COMPACT_ATOMS: atom_id res chain seq x y z
N MET A 1 -15.22 5.03 2.29
CA MET A 1 -13.77 4.81 2.42
C MET A 1 -13.29 5.50 3.69
N GLU A 2 -12.54 4.79 4.52
CA GLU A 2 -11.98 5.31 5.77
C GLU A 2 -10.46 5.44 5.65
N LEU A 3 -9.86 6.38 6.37
CA LEU A 3 -8.41 6.52 6.42
C LEU A 3 -7.82 5.39 7.27
N ILE A 4 -6.70 4.82 6.81
CA ILE A 4 -5.98 3.74 7.48
C ILE A 4 -4.48 4.01 7.43
N SER A 5 -3.78 3.75 8.52
CA SER A 5 -2.32 3.95 8.56
C SER A 5 -1.57 2.86 7.77
N ILE A 6 -0.40 3.20 7.21
CA ILE A 6 0.49 2.21 6.59
C ILE A 6 0.79 1.06 7.57
N LYS A 7 0.96 1.37 8.85
CA LYS A 7 1.15 0.36 9.90
C LYS A 7 0.01 -0.65 9.96
N GLU A 8 -1.24 -0.20 9.95
CA GLU A 8 -2.39 -1.09 10.01
C GLU A 8 -2.48 -1.96 8.76
N VAL A 9 -2.30 -1.35 7.58
CA VAL A 9 -2.28 -2.04 6.27
C VAL A 9 -1.26 -3.17 6.24
N LEU A 10 -0.04 -2.92 6.71
CA LEU A 10 1.05 -3.92 6.69
C LEU A 10 0.94 -4.95 7.82
N SER A 11 0.23 -4.61 8.90
CA SER A 11 0.06 -5.52 10.05
C SER A 11 -1.00 -6.59 9.81
N ASN A 12 -1.97 -6.32 8.94
CA ASN A 12 -3.11 -7.19 8.73
C ASN A 12 -3.63 -7.14 7.29
N THR A 13 -2.83 -7.66 6.36
CA THR A 13 -3.12 -7.59 4.93
C THR A 13 -4.40 -8.32 4.53
N GLU A 14 -4.75 -9.41 5.21
CA GLU A 14 -5.97 -10.20 4.95
C GLU A 14 -7.28 -9.41 5.18
N ASN A 15 -7.22 -8.33 5.97
CA ASN A 15 -8.38 -7.49 6.30
C ASN A 15 -8.41 -6.18 5.50
N ASN A 16 -7.43 -5.94 4.64
CA ASN A 16 -7.43 -4.75 3.81
C ASN A 16 -8.57 -4.82 2.78
N PRO A 17 -9.18 -3.68 2.43
CA PRO A 17 -10.09 -3.62 1.30
C PRO A 17 -9.39 -4.04 0.00
N ASP A 18 -10.16 -4.64 -0.90
CA ASP A 18 -9.75 -4.81 -2.29
C ASP A 18 -9.57 -3.44 -2.97
N GLY A 19 -8.72 -3.39 -4.01
CA GLY A 19 -8.43 -2.16 -4.78
C GLY A 19 -7.06 -1.55 -4.47
N GLY A 20 -6.85 -0.34 -4.98
CA GLY A 20 -5.60 0.40 -4.87
C GLY A 20 -5.50 1.15 -3.54
N PHE A 21 -4.35 1.07 -2.87
CA PHE A 21 -4.04 1.85 -1.68
C PHE A 21 -3.39 3.17 -2.06
N TYR A 22 -4.07 4.28 -1.79
CA TYR A 22 -3.64 5.63 -2.14
C TYR A 22 -2.96 6.32 -0.96
N LEU A 23 -1.85 7.01 -1.23
CA LEU A 23 -1.04 7.71 -0.24
C LEU A 23 -0.66 9.13 -0.73
N PRO A 24 -0.31 10.04 0.20
CA PRO A 24 0.23 11.36 -0.15
C PRO A 24 1.41 11.27 -1.13
N PRO A 25 1.58 12.22 -2.07
CA PRO A 25 2.55 12.08 -3.17
C PRO A 25 4.03 12.09 -2.75
N ASN A 26 4.35 12.59 -1.55
CA ASN A 26 5.73 12.71 -1.07
C ASN A 26 6.20 11.42 -0.39
N ILE A 27 6.63 10.43 -1.18
CA ILE A 27 7.07 9.11 -0.70
C ILE A 27 8.17 9.22 0.37
N ASP A 28 9.09 10.18 0.25
CA ASP A 28 10.20 10.37 1.19
C ASP A 28 9.76 10.86 2.58
N GLU A 29 8.52 11.35 2.72
CA GLU A 29 7.94 11.80 4.00
C GLU A 29 7.10 10.71 4.67
N TRP A 30 6.90 9.57 4.00
CA TRP A 30 6.09 8.48 4.54
C TRP A 30 6.73 7.86 5.78
N ASN A 31 5.87 7.47 6.70
CA ASN A 31 6.20 6.71 7.90
C ASN A 31 5.02 5.79 8.26
N LEU A 32 5.18 4.98 9.30
CA LEU A 32 4.18 4.02 9.74
C LEU A 32 2.81 4.64 10.07
N ASP A 33 2.78 5.90 10.52
CA ASP A 33 1.56 6.61 10.87
C ASP A 33 0.99 7.43 9.70
N THR A 34 1.64 7.42 8.52
CA THR A 34 1.09 8.03 7.31
C THR A 34 -0.24 7.38 6.98
N LEU A 35 -1.27 8.22 6.84
CA LEU A 35 -2.61 7.79 6.50
C LEU A 35 -2.75 7.65 4.99
N GLY A 36 -3.33 6.54 4.57
CA GLY A 36 -3.77 6.27 3.22
C GLY A 36 -5.25 5.94 3.17
N ILE A 37 -5.74 5.66 1.97
CA ILE A 37 -7.13 5.30 1.71
C ILE A 37 -7.19 4.30 0.56
N PHE A 38 -8.00 3.25 0.70
CA PHE A 38 -8.25 2.34 -0.41
C PHE A 38 -9.31 2.91 -1.36
N SER A 39 -9.12 2.68 -2.65
CA SER A 39 -10.20 2.78 -3.63
C SER A 39 -11.22 1.68 -3.39
N GLU A 40 -12.38 1.81 -4.03
CA GLU A 40 -13.27 0.66 -4.18
C GLU A 40 -12.80 -0.20 -5.36
N ASP A 41 -13.30 -1.44 -5.44
CA ASP A 41 -13.02 -2.30 -6.58
C ASP A 41 -13.74 -1.77 -7.82
N SER A 42 -12.96 -1.43 -8.85
CA SER A 42 -13.44 -0.95 -10.15
C SER A 42 -14.41 -1.92 -10.83
N TYR A 43 -14.39 -3.21 -10.48
CA TYR A 43 -15.33 -4.23 -10.98
C TYR A 43 -16.79 -3.86 -10.76
N TYR A 44 -17.11 -3.13 -9.69
CA TYR A 44 -18.47 -2.71 -9.37
C TYR A 44 -18.95 -1.49 -10.15
N TYR A 45 -18.10 -0.91 -11.01
CA TYR A 45 -18.36 0.33 -11.71
C TYR A 45 -18.38 0.13 -13.23
N PRO A 46 -19.08 1.02 -13.98
CA PRO A 46 -19.02 1.00 -15.44
C PRO A 46 -17.58 1.12 -15.95
N PRO A 47 -17.26 0.52 -17.11
CA PRO A 47 -16.01 0.81 -17.82
C PRO A 47 -15.85 2.32 -17.99
N ASP A 48 -14.64 2.84 -17.75
CA ASP A 48 -14.28 4.26 -17.77
C ASP A 48 -14.84 5.14 -16.62
N SER A 49 -15.55 4.57 -15.65
CA SER A 49 -15.91 5.31 -14.43
C SER A 49 -14.67 5.58 -13.58
N THR A 50 -14.65 6.72 -12.90
CA THR A 50 -13.63 7.06 -11.89
C THR A 50 -14.24 7.20 -10.50
N GLU A 51 -15.51 6.83 -10.33
CA GLU A 51 -16.23 7.00 -9.06
C GLU A 51 -15.66 6.14 -7.92
N TYR A 52 -14.98 5.04 -8.26
CA TYR A 52 -14.29 4.18 -7.31
C TYR A 52 -12.99 4.81 -6.77
N ILE A 53 -12.47 5.86 -7.42
CA ILE A 53 -11.22 6.51 -7.05
C ILE A 53 -11.47 7.46 -5.86
N PRO A 54 -10.67 7.38 -4.79
CA PRO A 54 -10.79 8.28 -3.64
C PRO A 54 -10.65 9.75 -4.04
N LYS A 55 -11.38 10.63 -3.34
CA LYS A 55 -11.29 12.08 -3.56
C LYS A 55 -9.88 12.62 -3.35
N GLN A 56 -9.13 12.07 -2.40
CA GLN A 56 -7.75 12.46 -2.15
C GLN A 56 -6.84 12.26 -3.37
N ALA A 57 -7.13 11.26 -4.21
CA ALA A 57 -6.38 11.05 -5.45
C ALA A 57 -6.76 12.08 -6.52
N THR A 58 -8.05 12.44 -6.61
CA THR A 58 -8.55 13.37 -7.63
C THR A 58 -8.39 14.85 -7.27
N GLU A 59 -8.39 15.18 -5.97
CA GLU A 59 -8.36 16.56 -5.45
C GLU A 59 -7.00 16.91 -4.82
N ASP A 60 -6.39 16.00 -4.04
CA ASP A 60 -5.16 16.26 -3.28
C ASP A 60 -3.89 15.68 -3.95
N GLY A 61 -4.05 15.04 -5.11
CA GLY A 61 -2.95 14.45 -5.88
C GLY A 61 -2.29 13.23 -5.20
N TRP A 62 -3.03 12.52 -4.35
CA TRP A 62 -2.56 11.25 -3.81
C TRP A 62 -2.31 10.24 -4.93
N ILE A 63 -1.29 9.42 -4.76
CA ILE A 63 -0.88 8.42 -5.75
C ILE A 63 -1.37 7.05 -5.32
N GLU A 64 -1.76 6.22 -6.28
CA GLU A 64 -1.93 4.79 -6.04
C GLU A 64 -0.55 4.19 -5.79
N ALA A 65 -0.29 3.73 -4.56
CA ALA A 65 0.99 3.17 -4.17
C ALA A 65 1.09 1.72 -4.63
N LEU A 66 0.16 0.88 -4.19
CA LEU A 66 0.02 -0.54 -4.54
C LEU A 66 -1.43 -0.99 -4.32
N ASP A 67 -1.88 -2.01 -5.04
CA ASP A 67 -3.10 -2.75 -4.69
C ASP A 67 -2.86 -3.72 -3.52
N ASN A 68 -3.92 -4.20 -2.87
CA ASN A 68 -3.79 -5.11 -1.73
C ASN A 68 -3.05 -6.42 -2.07
N GLY A 69 -3.25 -6.97 -3.27
CA GLY A 69 -2.56 -8.20 -3.69
C GLY A 69 -1.05 -7.99 -3.75
N SER A 70 -0.61 -6.88 -4.36
CA SER A 70 0.80 -6.48 -4.37
C SER A 70 1.35 -6.25 -2.94
N ILE A 71 0.57 -5.66 -2.04
CA ILE A 71 0.96 -5.46 -0.64
C ILE A 71 1.16 -6.81 0.08
N GLU A 72 0.25 -7.77 -0.14
CA GLU A 72 0.36 -9.13 0.41
C GLU A 72 1.65 -9.80 -0.05
N GLU A 73 1.95 -9.77 -1.35
CA GLU A 73 3.18 -10.34 -1.90
C GLU A 73 4.43 -9.71 -1.30
N VAL A 74 4.47 -8.39 -1.13
CA VAL A 74 5.59 -7.67 -0.51
C VAL A 74 5.79 -8.09 0.95
N VAL A 75 4.70 -8.17 1.71
CA VAL A 75 4.74 -8.57 3.12
C VAL A 75 5.18 -10.03 3.26
N GLU A 76 4.64 -10.93 2.45
CA GLU A 76 5.05 -12.35 2.44
C GLU A 76 6.51 -12.52 2.05
N ASN A 77 6.96 -11.82 1.01
CA ASN A 77 8.34 -11.85 0.57
C ASN A 77 9.30 -11.43 1.69
N ALA A 78 9.01 -10.32 2.40
CA ALA A 78 9.83 -9.87 3.53
C ALA A 78 9.84 -10.89 4.68
N LYS A 79 8.69 -11.51 5.00
CA LYS A 79 8.58 -12.55 6.02
C LYS A 79 9.36 -13.82 5.67
N LEU A 80 9.47 -14.16 4.38
CA LEU A 80 10.25 -15.33 3.92
C LEU A 80 11.77 -15.11 4.03
N GLN A 81 12.23 -13.86 3.86
CA GLN A 81 13.65 -13.53 3.95
C GLN A 81 14.15 -13.41 5.40
N LEU A 82 13.28 -13.03 6.34
CA LEU A 82 13.65 -12.69 7.71
C LEU A 82 13.13 -13.73 8.72
N SER A 83 14.04 -14.39 9.44
CA SER A 83 13.68 -15.32 10.54
C SER A 83 12.87 -14.66 11.65
N HIS A 84 13.13 -13.37 11.90
CA HIS A 84 12.36 -12.49 12.76
C HIS A 84 12.16 -11.15 12.04
N TYR A 85 10.92 -10.80 11.74
CA TYR A 85 10.60 -9.51 11.13
C TYR A 85 10.02 -8.55 12.17
N THR A 86 10.08 -7.26 11.86
CA THR A 86 9.43 -6.18 12.60
C THR A 86 8.56 -5.40 11.64
N ILE A 87 7.63 -4.59 12.16
CA ILE A 87 6.82 -3.72 11.31
C ILE A 87 7.68 -2.74 10.46
N HIS A 88 8.87 -2.36 10.94
CA HIS A 88 9.78 -1.50 10.20
C HIS A 88 10.38 -2.22 8.98
N HIS A 89 10.64 -3.52 9.06
CA HIS A 89 11.09 -4.30 7.90
C HIS A 89 9.99 -4.40 6.83
N LEU A 90 8.73 -4.56 7.25
CA LEU A 90 7.60 -4.57 6.31
C LEU A 90 7.43 -3.20 5.64
N PHE A 91 7.57 -2.13 6.41
CA PHE A 91 7.52 -0.77 5.89
C PHE A 91 8.66 -0.48 4.90
N GLU A 92 9.87 -0.90 5.22
CA GLU A 92 11.03 -0.78 4.33
C GLU A 92 10.80 -1.53 3.01
N ALA A 93 10.30 -2.77 3.07
CA ALA A 93 9.96 -3.55 1.89
C ALA A 93 8.86 -2.90 1.05
N PHE A 94 7.81 -2.37 1.69
CA PHE A 94 6.73 -1.64 1.05
C PHE A 94 7.25 -0.40 0.29
N VAL A 95 7.99 0.49 0.97
CA VAL A 95 8.53 1.71 0.34
C VAL A 95 9.53 1.37 -0.75
N PHE A 96 10.36 0.34 -0.55
CA PHE A 96 11.30 -0.12 -1.57
C PHE A 96 10.56 -0.59 -2.82
N TYR A 97 9.50 -1.40 -2.67
CA TYR A 97 8.72 -1.89 -3.79
C TYR A 97 8.05 -0.75 -4.55
N VAL A 98 7.39 0.19 -3.86
CA VAL A 98 6.76 1.37 -4.50
C VAL A 98 7.78 2.17 -5.33
N LYS A 99 9.03 2.31 -4.84
CA LYS A 99 10.07 3.09 -5.53
C LYS A 99 10.75 2.35 -6.68
N ASN A 100 10.84 1.02 -6.60
CA ASN A 100 11.71 0.24 -7.49
C ASN A 100 10.97 -0.80 -8.33
N ASP A 101 9.67 -1.01 -8.07
CA ASP A 101 8.86 -2.09 -8.66
C ASP A 101 9.56 -3.46 -8.54
N ALA A 102 10.09 -3.73 -7.34
CA ALA A 102 10.91 -4.90 -7.05
C ALA A 102 10.91 -5.21 -5.55
N PHE A 103 11.06 -6.49 -5.21
CA PHE A 103 11.28 -6.91 -3.82
C PHE A 103 12.66 -6.50 -3.33
N ILE A 104 12.73 -5.97 -2.11
CA ILE A 104 14.00 -5.70 -1.43
C ILE A 104 14.72 -7.01 -1.11
N ASP A 105 16.05 -6.99 -1.11
CA ASP A 105 16.89 -8.12 -0.72
C ASP A 105 17.54 -7.82 0.65
N PHE A 106 17.05 -8.47 1.70
CA PHE A 106 17.55 -8.31 3.08
C PHE A 106 18.82 -9.13 3.37
N SER A 107 19.34 -9.89 2.40
CA SER A 107 20.54 -10.71 2.59
C SER A 107 21.86 -9.94 2.38
N LYS A 108 21.77 -8.69 1.91
CA LYS A 108 22.92 -7.85 1.57
C LYS A 108 23.40 -6.95 2.70
#